data_AF-A0A834CD73-F1
#
_entry.id   AF-A0A834CD73-F1
#
_cell.length_a   1.000
_cell.length_b   1.000
_cell.length_c   1.000
_cell.angle_alpha   90.00
_cell.angle_beta   90.00
_cell.angle_gamma   90.00
#
_symmetry.space_group_name_H-M   'P 1'
#
loop_
_entity.id
_entity.type
_entity.pdbx_description
1 polymer ?
#
loop_
_entity_poly.entity_id
_entity_poly.type
_entity_poly.pdbx_seq_one_letter_code
_entity_poly.pdbx_strand_id
1 'polypeptide(L)'
;MRRFALTLLPCAAAVLVHLWLAHRRSSTPPDCAPHSDESLPFYEVLVGVLSARHHYELRQAIRETWLGYIRDHPHFQHRVEVKFIVGKHGCAVPEEDREDPYSCSLLNFSEPVSGQDAEIETVAVADPSVLAPSDVSAIAVDFKVLHPVVITKLGVFSSSSRPELHGNVTVKLLQLDQEEAVVTARFSPISTGTMLNWVWYKSVEQFILPKGFEGTLVWESADSAALTTVNASSVKLSDGGGVLKISSIAEGILPHRSALGFPGLAGGFTFTIYDGDGLAELLRGRPARMESHASKLKLEDAALQEESLRHGDMVLVDVVDTYRNVPSKLLQFYKWSVENTGVHAAAEGRR
;
A
#
# COMPACT_ATOMS: atom_id res chain seq x y z
N MET A 1 -76.56 -1.62 -55.22
CA MET A 1 -76.45 -1.09 -53.84
C MET A 1 -75.13 -1.52 -53.22
N ARG A 2 -74.03 -0.90 -53.66
CA ARG A 2 -72.63 -1.29 -53.36
C ARG A 2 -71.85 -0.12 -52.73
N ARG A 3 -72.56 0.73 -51.97
CA ARG A 3 -72.02 1.95 -51.31
C ARG A 3 -72.35 2.06 -49.80
N PHE A 4 -72.91 1.01 -49.18
CA PHE A 4 -73.13 0.97 -47.72
C PHE A 4 -72.12 0.08 -46.95
N ALA A 5 -71.24 -0.64 -47.65
CA ALA A 5 -70.26 -1.54 -47.04
C ALA A 5 -68.89 -0.89 -46.73
N LEU A 6 -68.63 0.34 -47.21
CA LEU A 6 -67.35 1.05 -47.04
C LEU A 6 -67.34 2.06 -45.87
N THR A 7 -68.49 2.30 -45.23
CA THR A 7 -68.61 3.19 -44.07
C THR A 7 -68.76 2.45 -42.73
N LEU A 8 -68.96 1.13 -42.76
CA LEU A 8 -69.09 0.29 -41.54
C LEU A 8 -67.74 -0.26 -41.03
N LEU A 9 -66.71 -0.31 -41.88
CA LEU A 9 -65.35 -0.76 -41.52
C LEU A 9 -64.61 0.17 -40.54
N PRO A 10 -64.61 1.51 -40.67
CA PRO A 10 -63.94 2.38 -39.70
C PRO A 10 -64.66 2.44 -38.35
N CYS A 11 -65.99 2.30 -38.33
CA CYS A 11 -66.77 2.28 -37.09
C CYS A 11 -66.59 0.98 -36.30
N ALA A 12 -66.48 -0.17 -36.97
CA ALA A 12 -66.18 -1.45 -36.31
C ALA A 12 -64.75 -1.47 -35.72
N ALA A 13 -63.78 -0.87 -36.42
CA ALA A 13 -62.41 -0.75 -35.91
C ALA A 13 -62.32 0.20 -34.70
N ALA A 14 -63.05 1.32 -34.71
CA ALA A 14 -63.09 2.24 -33.57
C ALA A 14 -63.73 1.62 -32.32
N VAL A 15 -64.81 0.83 -32.49
CA VAL A 15 -65.45 0.10 -31.38
C VAL A 15 -64.53 -1.01 -30.84
N LEU A 16 -63.81 -1.73 -31.71
CA LEU A 16 -62.84 -2.74 -31.28
C LEU A 16 -61.62 -2.13 -30.57
N VAL A 17 -61.14 -0.96 -30.99
CA VAL A 17 -60.04 -0.25 -30.33
C VAL A 17 -60.48 0.34 -28.99
N HIS A 18 -61.71 0.88 -28.89
CA HIS A 18 -62.26 1.33 -27.61
C HIS A 18 -62.55 0.18 -26.65
N LEU A 19 -63.03 -0.97 -27.13
CA LEU A 19 -63.20 -2.16 -26.32
C LEU A 19 -61.85 -2.74 -25.89
N TRP A 20 -60.81 -2.71 -26.73
CA TRP A 20 -59.45 -3.15 -26.38
C TRP A 20 -58.77 -2.21 -25.36
N LEU A 21 -58.97 -0.90 -25.49
CA LEU A 21 -58.49 0.11 -24.52
C LEU A 21 -59.27 0.09 -23.20
N ALA A 22 -60.58 -0.19 -23.23
CA ALA A 22 -61.41 -0.35 -22.03
C ALA A 22 -61.12 -1.68 -21.32
N HIS A 23 -60.83 -2.75 -22.06
CA HIS A 23 -60.38 -4.03 -21.50
C HIS A 23 -58.97 -3.92 -20.88
N ARG A 24 -58.11 -3.01 -21.36
CA ARG A 24 -56.83 -2.66 -20.73
C ARG A 24 -56.94 -1.76 -19.49
N ARG A 25 -58.09 -1.15 -19.19
CA ARG A 25 -58.28 -0.21 -18.06
C ARG A 25 -59.23 -0.68 -16.97
N SER A 26 -59.82 -1.87 -17.10
CA SER A 26 -60.66 -2.48 -16.07
C SER A 26 -60.24 -3.93 -15.84
N SER A 27 -59.03 -4.11 -15.30
CA SER A 27 -58.74 -5.23 -14.41
C SER A 27 -58.27 -4.62 -13.09
N THR A 28 -59.21 -4.52 -12.14
CA THR A 28 -58.88 -4.56 -10.72
C THR A 28 -58.05 -5.81 -10.46
N PRO A 29 -57.05 -5.73 -9.55
CA PRO A 29 -55.96 -6.68 -9.49
C PRO A 29 -56.51 -8.06 -9.10
N PRO A 30 -56.33 -9.10 -9.93
CA PRO A 30 -56.50 -10.47 -9.47
C PRO A 30 -55.29 -10.78 -8.59
N ASP A 31 -55.61 -11.06 -7.33
CA ASP A 31 -54.97 -12.02 -6.44
C ASP A 31 -53.47 -12.27 -6.60
N CYS A 32 -52.76 -11.93 -5.52
CA CYS A 32 -51.55 -12.57 -5.03
C CYS A 32 -51.23 -13.92 -5.70
N ALA A 33 -50.50 -13.88 -6.82
CA ALA A 33 -49.50 -14.91 -7.02
C ALA A 33 -48.41 -14.61 -5.97
N PRO A 34 -47.97 -15.60 -5.19
CA PRO A 34 -46.81 -15.39 -4.35
C PRO A 34 -45.65 -15.23 -5.32
N HIS A 35 -45.33 -13.99 -5.68
CA HIS A 35 -43.92 -13.64 -5.68
C HIS A 35 -43.46 -14.14 -4.31
N SER A 36 -42.62 -15.18 -4.32
CA SER A 36 -41.67 -15.37 -3.25
C SER A 36 -40.83 -14.09 -3.23
N ASP A 37 -41.43 -13.05 -2.64
CA ASP A 37 -40.74 -12.00 -1.95
C ASP A 37 -40.05 -12.78 -0.84
N GLU A 38 -38.91 -13.39 -1.16
CA GLU A 38 -37.92 -13.70 -0.16
C GLU A 38 -37.55 -12.34 0.41
N SER A 39 -38.35 -11.91 1.39
CA SER A 39 -38.06 -10.76 2.22
C SER A 39 -36.63 -10.99 2.69
N LEU A 40 -35.70 -10.18 2.20
CA LEU A 40 -34.33 -10.21 2.68
C LEU A 40 -34.41 -10.17 4.20
N PRO A 41 -33.72 -11.09 4.91
CA PRO A 41 -33.83 -11.17 6.35
C PRO A 41 -33.48 -9.81 6.94
N PHE A 42 -34.48 -9.19 7.59
CA PHE A 42 -34.32 -7.86 8.16
C PHE A 42 -33.61 -7.99 9.51
N TYR A 43 -32.30 -7.78 9.49
CA TYR A 43 -31.50 -7.70 10.71
C TYR A 43 -31.46 -6.25 11.20
N GLU A 44 -31.66 -6.05 12.51
CA GLU A 44 -31.53 -4.72 13.12
C GLU A 44 -30.06 -4.32 13.33
N VAL A 45 -29.19 -5.30 13.57
CA VAL A 45 -27.76 -5.09 13.80
C VAL A 45 -26.96 -6.11 13.00
N LEU A 46 -26.01 -5.62 12.21
CA LEU A 46 -24.99 -6.44 11.55
C LEU A 46 -23.64 -6.20 12.22
N VAL A 47 -23.01 -7.28 12.70
CA VAL A 47 -21.68 -7.26 13.31
C VAL A 47 -20.68 -7.88 12.32
N GLY A 48 -19.79 -7.06 11.79
CA GLY A 48 -18.66 -7.52 10.97
C GLY A 48 -17.40 -7.72 11.83
N VAL A 49 -16.92 -8.94 11.97
CA VAL A 49 -15.70 -9.27 12.73
C VAL A 49 -14.53 -9.45 11.75
N LEU A 50 -13.55 -8.55 11.78
CA LEU A 50 -12.32 -8.71 11.00
C LEU A 50 -11.53 -9.94 11.47
N SER A 51 -11.19 -10.83 10.54
CA SER A 51 -10.39 -12.01 10.84
C SER A 51 -9.40 -12.31 9.73
N ALA A 52 -8.16 -12.69 10.06
CA ALA A 52 -7.22 -13.25 9.09
C ALA A 52 -7.62 -14.68 8.70
N ARG A 53 -7.14 -15.16 7.56
CA ARG A 53 -7.46 -16.49 7.01
C ARG A 53 -7.10 -17.63 7.98
N HIS A 54 -5.87 -17.63 8.50
CA HIS A 54 -5.36 -18.63 9.43
C HIS A 54 -5.94 -18.56 10.86
N HIS A 55 -6.75 -17.56 11.21
CA HIS A 55 -7.34 -17.41 12.56
C HIS A 55 -8.56 -18.32 12.83
N TYR A 56 -8.48 -19.61 12.46
CA TYR A 56 -9.58 -20.56 12.67
C TYR A 56 -9.96 -20.68 14.15
N GLU A 57 -8.98 -20.86 15.03
CA GLU A 57 -9.20 -21.05 16.46
C GLU A 57 -9.83 -19.81 17.12
N LEU A 58 -9.47 -18.61 16.68
CA LEU A 58 -10.07 -17.36 17.18
C LEU A 58 -11.53 -17.23 16.73
N ARG A 59 -11.85 -17.60 15.49
CA ARG A 59 -13.23 -17.65 15.01
C ARG A 59 -14.04 -18.69 15.78
N GLN A 60 -13.45 -19.86 16.04
CA GLN A 60 -14.08 -20.93 16.82
C GLN A 60 -14.37 -20.49 18.25
N ALA A 61 -13.42 -19.83 18.93
CA ALA A 61 -13.63 -19.28 20.26
C ALA A 61 -14.78 -18.26 20.29
N ILE A 62 -14.93 -17.44 19.25
CA ILE A 62 -16.08 -16.52 19.11
C ILE A 62 -17.39 -17.30 18.96
N ARG A 63 -17.43 -18.31 18.09
CA ARG A 63 -18.59 -19.19 17.89
C ARG A 63 -19.03 -19.88 19.19
N GLU A 64 -18.08 -20.35 19.99
CA GLU A 64 -18.34 -21.05 21.25
C GLU A 64 -18.67 -20.11 22.43
N THR A 65 -18.51 -18.80 22.25
CA THR A 65 -18.79 -17.81 23.28
C THR A 65 -20.00 -16.95 22.93
N TRP A 66 -19.79 -15.66 22.65
CA TRP A 66 -20.86 -14.68 22.51
C TRP A 66 -21.66 -14.86 21.22
N LEU A 67 -21.06 -15.38 20.14
CA LEU A 67 -21.80 -15.67 18.91
C LEU A 67 -22.76 -16.86 19.12
N GLY A 68 -22.31 -17.90 19.83
CA GLY A 68 -23.17 -19.01 20.24
C GLY A 68 -24.35 -18.52 21.08
N TYR A 69 -24.09 -17.68 22.08
CA TYR A 69 -25.15 -17.06 22.88
C TYR A 69 -26.16 -16.26 22.04
N ILE A 70 -25.71 -15.46 21.07
CA ILE A 70 -26.62 -14.70 20.18
C ILE A 70 -27.50 -15.64 19.35
N ARG A 71 -26.95 -16.74 18.85
CA ARG A 71 -27.67 -17.73 18.04
C ARG A 71 -28.71 -18.51 18.85
N ASP A 72 -28.40 -18.85 20.09
CA ASP A 72 -29.29 -19.66 20.94
C ASP A 72 -30.35 -18.80 21.67
N HIS A 73 -30.15 -17.48 21.74
CA HIS A 73 -31.04 -16.61 22.51
C HIS A 73 -32.28 -16.19 21.69
N PRO A 74 -33.52 -16.47 22.16
CA PRO A 74 -34.76 -16.25 21.39
C PRO A 74 -34.96 -14.80 20.93
N HIS A 75 -34.47 -13.83 21.70
CA HIS A 75 -34.59 -12.42 21.35
C HIS A 75 -33.57 -11.94 20.33
N PHE A 76 -32.42 -12.59 20.18
CA PHE A 76 -31.33 -12.10 19.32
C PHE A 76 -31.19 -12.87 18.02
N GLN A 77 -31.59 -14.14 17.99
CA GLN A 77 -31.40 -15.06 16.86
C GLN A 77 -31.94 -14.56 15.50
N HIS A 78 -32.89 -13.61 15.49
CA HIS A 78 -33.45 -13.02 14.26
C HIS A 78 -33.16 -11.52 14.10
N ARG A 79 -32.51 -10.88 15.09
CA ARG A 79 -32.27 -9.42 15.09
C ARG A 79 -30.81 -9.07 14.84
N VAL A 80 -29.89 -9.95 15.21
CA VAL A 80 -28.45 -9.71 15.12
C VAL A 80 -27.82 -10.73 14.19
N GLU A 81 -27.22 -10.26 13.12
CA GLU A 81 -26.41 -11.08 12.22
C GLU A 81 -24.93 -10.81 12.47
N VAL A 82 -24.13 -11.87 12.53
CA VAL A 82 -22.68 -11.77 12.76
C VAL A 82 -21.97 -12.46 11.61
N LYS A 83 -21.04 -11.73 10.99
CA LYS A 83 -20.22 -12.25 9.89
C LYS A 83 -18.73 -12.00 10.13
N PHE A 84 -17.92 -13.03 9.94
CA PHE A 84 -16.46 -12.90 9.84
C PHE A 84 -16.08 -12.38 8.47
N ILE A 85 -15.32 -11.28 8.45
CA ILE A 85 -14.80 -10.67 7.24
C ILE A 85 -13.41 -11.26 6.99
N VAL A 86 -13.25 -11.99 5.89
CA VAL A 86 -11.98 -12.65 5.53
C VAL A 86 -11.62 -12.33 4.08
N GLY A 87 -10.34 -12.12 3.80
CA GLY A 87 -9.88 -11.88 2.44
C GLY A 87 -9.90 -13.18 1.63
N LYS A 88 -10.54 -13.14 0.47
CA LYS A 88 -10.71 -14.28 -0.44
C LYS A 88 -9.37 -14.85 -0.91
N HIS A 89 -8.36 -14.01 -1.08
CA HIS A 89 -7.05 -14.42 -1.60
C HIS A 89 -5.98 -14.39 -0.50
N GLY A 90 -5.15 -15.42 -0.43
CA GLY A 90 -3.96 -15.44 0.40
C GLY A 90 -2.81 -14.67 -0.26
N CYS A 91 -1.83 -14.22 0.52
CA CYS A 91 -0.66 -13.58 -0.07
C CYS A 91 0.26 -14.62 -0.71
N ALA A 92 0.47 -14.52 -2.03
CA ALA A 92 1.31 -15.42 -2.81
C ALA A 92 2.82 -15.34 -2.48
N VAL A 93 3.25 -14.30 -1.77
CA VAL A 93 4.65 -14.07 -1.40
C VAL A 93 4.90 -14.60 0.02
N PRO A 94 5.88 -15.51 0.21
CA PRO A 94 6.35 -15.94 1.53
C PRO A 94 6.85 -14.75 2.37
N GLU A 95 6.74 -14.81 3.69
CA GLU A 95 7.09 -13.68 4.57
C GLU A 95 8.53 -13.21 4.43
N GLU A 96 9.46 -14.14 4.21
CA GLU A 96 10.89 -13.86 4.06
C GLU A 96 11.19 -13.08 2.77
N ASP A 97 10.37 -13.27 1.74
CA ASP A 97 10.51 -12.67 0.42
C ASP A 97 9.65 -11.41 0.25
N ARG A 98 8.99 -10.93 1.32
CA ARG A 98 8.18 -9.68 1.30
C ARG A 98 9.01 -8.44 1.58
N GLU A 99 8.65 -7.36 0.87
CA GLU A 99 9.22 -6.02 1.06
C GLU A 99 9.05 -5.53 2.51
N ASP A 100 7.85 -5.72 3.04
CA ASP A 100 7.52 -5.46 4.44
C ASP A 100 6.54 -6.53 4.95
N PRO A 101 6.51 -6.82 6.26
CA PRO A 101 5.69 -7.91 6.80
C PRO A 101 4.18 -7.69 6.61
N TYR A 102 3.75 -6.46 6.32
CA TYR A 102 2.35 -6.06 6.25
C TYR A 102 1.77 -6.00 4.83
N SER A 103 2.61 -6.12 3.79
CA SER A 103 2.20 -6.11 2.39
C SER A 103 2.29 -7.49 1.73
N CYS A 104 1.90 -7.57 0.46
CA CYS A 104 2.13 -8.74 -0.39
C CYS A 104 3.03 -8.40 -1.58
N SER A 105 3.99 -7.49 -1.37
CA SER A 105 4.94 -7.07 -2.41
C SER A 105 6.20 -7.92 -2.33
N LEU A 106 6.65 -8.44 -3.47
CA LEU A 106 7.89 -9.21 -3.57
C LEU A 106 9.12 -8.31 -3.41
N LEU A 107 10.11 -8.76 -2.66
CA LEU A 107 11.44 -8.15 -2.60
C LEU A 107 12.13 -8.27 -3.97
N ASN A 108 12.21 -7.13 -4.66
CA ASN A 108 12.86 -7.04 -5.95
C ASN A 108 14.34 -6.68 -5.80
N PHE A 109 15.14 -7.64 -5.35
CA PHE A 109 16.58 -7.52 -5.40
C PHE A 109 17.07 -7.97 -6.78
N SER A 110 17.89 -7.13 -7.42
CA SER A 110 18.74 -7.57 -8.52
C SER A 110 19.84 -8.47 -7.94
N GLU A 111 20.45 -9.34 -8.76
CA GLU A 111 21.65 -10.06 -8.32
C GLU A 111 22.66 -9.04 -7.77
N PRO A 112 23.13 -9.20 -6.52
CA PRO A 112 24.06 -8.24 -5.94
C PRO A 112 25.30 -8.16 -6.82
N VAL A 113 25.85 -6.94 -6.94
CA VAL A 113 27.15 -6.71 -7.61
C VAL A 113 28.14 -7.69 -6.97
N SER A 114 28.57 -8.69 -7.74
CA SER A 114 29.41 -9.77 -7.23
C SER A 114 30.76 -9.17 -6.81
N GLY A 115 30.94 -9.07 -5.50
CA GLY A 115 32.15 -8.55 -4.86
C GLY A 115 31.87 -8.32 -3.38
N GLN A 116 32.24 -9.26 -2.53
CA GLN A 116 32.32 -9.05 -1.08
C GLN A 116 33.12 -7.74 -0.86
N ASP A 117 32.54 -6.81 -0.11
CA ASP A 117 33.12 -5.51 0.24
C ASP A 117 33.19 -4.43 -0.86
N ALA A 118 32.47 -4.58 -1.98
CA ALA A 118 32.32 -3.47 -2.91
C ALA A 118 31.54 -2.32 -2.24
N GLU A 119 32.21 -1.20 -2.02
CA GLU A 119 31.59 0.03 -1.53
C GLU A 119 30.70 0.61 -2.63
N ILE A 120 29.40 0.76 -2.34
CA ILE A 120 28.39 1.21 -3.28
C ILE A 120 28.14 2.70 -3.03
N GLU A 121 28.26 3.51 -4.07
CA GLU A 121 27.87 4.92 -4.08
C GLU A 121 26.38 5.06 -4.37
N THR A 122 25.61 5.75 -3.51
CA THR A 122 24.18 5.97 -3.75
C THR A 122 23.90 6.98 -4.86
N VAL A 123 24.87 7.85 -5.15
CA VAL A 123 24.73 8.90 -6.16
C VAL A 123 26.03 9.01 -6.95
N ALA A 124 25.90 9.00 -8.27
CA ALA A 124 26.99 9.33 -9.19
C ALA A 124 26.59 10.51 -10.08
N VAL A 125 27.36 11.59 -10.01
CA VAL A 125 27.16 12.78 -10.86
C VAL A 125 28.10 12.67 -12.07
N ALA A 126 27.53 12.45 -13.27
CA ALA A 126 28.31 12.30 -14.49
C ALA A 126 28.67 13.65 -15.13
N ASP A 127 27.76 14.62 -15.08
CA ASP A 127 27.95 15.97 -15.62
C ASP A 127 27.81 17.00 -14.49
N PRO A 128 28.84 17.79 -14.14
CA PRO A 128 28.74 18.81 -13.09
C PRO A 128 27.80 19.97 -13.44
N SER A 129 27.37 20.13 -14.69
CA SER A 129 26.47 21.21 -15.10
C SER A 129 25.08 21.13 -14.46
N VAL A 130 24.68 19.95 -13.99
CA VAL A 130 23.40 19.72 -13.32
C VAL A 130 23.37 20.21 -11.87
N LEU A 131 24.54 20.53 -11.31
CA LEU A 131 24.70 20.96 -9.93
C LEU A 131 24.39 22.45 -9.81
N ALA A 132 23.45 22.80 -8.93
CA ALA A 132 22.99 24.17 -8.71
C ALA A 132 23.13 24.56 -7.23
N PRO A 133 23.40 25.83 -6.90
CA PRO A 133 23.34 26.29 -5.52
C PRO A 133 21.93 26.13 -4.96
N SER A 134 21.84 25.86 -3.67
CA SER A 134 20.58 25.74 -2.94
C SER A 134 20.10 27.10 -2.42
N ASP A 135 18.79 27.32 -2.49
CA ASP A 135 18.13 28.48 -1.87
C ASP A 135 17.70 28.21 -0.42
N VAL A 136 17.89 26.98 0.07
CA VAL A 136 17.50 26.53 1.41
C VAL A 136 18.71 26.07 2.22
N SER A 137 18.63 26.24 3.53
CA SER A 137 19.71 25.91 4.48
C SER A 137 19.73 24.44 4.93
N ALA A 138 18.66 23.69 4.67
CA ALA A 138 18.54 22.29 5.02
C ALA A 138 17.83 21.49 3.92
N ILE A 139 18.49 20.44 3.43
CA ILE A 139 17.96 19.50 2.44
C ILE A 139 17.94 18.11 3.07
N ALA A 140 16.89 17.33 2.81
CA ALA A 140 16.74 15.99 3.36
C ALA A 140 16.26 14.98 2.31
N VAL A 141 16.74 13.75 2.43
CA VAL A 141 16.23 12.59 1.68
C VAL A 141 15.95 11.43 2.63
N ASP A 142 14.78 10.83 2.46
CA ASP A 142 14.39 9.64 3.21
C ASP A 142 14.73 8.38 2.42
N PHE A 143 15.12 7.34 3.14
CA PHE A 143 15.32 6.02 2.57
C PHE A 143 14.94 4.93 3.56
N LYS A 144 14.65 3.75 3.02
CA LYS A 144 14.36 2.55 3.78
C LYS A 144 15.35 1.46 3.44
N VAL A 145 15.81 0.74 4.45
CA VAL A 145 16.71 -0.40 4.31
C VAL A 145 15.88 -1.67 4.14
N LEU A 146 16.03 -2.37 3.01
CA LEU A 146 15.32 -3.61 2.70
C LEU A 146 16.16 -4.86 2.99
N HIS A 147 17.49 -4.72 3.07
CA HIS A 147 18.45 -5.72 3.55
C HIS A 147 19.55 -5.02 4.35
N PRO A 148 20.09 -5.60 5.44
CA PRO A 148 21.09 -4.92 6.26
C PRO A 148 22.30 -4.38 5.49
N VAL A 149 22.70 -3.14 5.79
CA VAL A 149 23.84 -2.46 5.15
C VAL A 149 24.73 -1.80 6.20
N VAL A 150 25.99 -1.55 5.85
CA VAL A 150 26.93 -0.81 6.69
C VAL A 150 27.27 0.52 6.02
N ILE A 151 26.96 1.63 6.66
CA ILE A 151 27.33 2.96 6.16
C ILE A 151 28.83 3.17 6.36
N THR A 152 29.53 3.63 5.33
CA THR A 152 31.00 3.80 5.37
C THR A 152 31.42 5.26 5.24
N LYS A 153 30.74 6.05 4.42
CA LYS A 153 31.04 7.47 4.20
C LYS A 153 29.76 8.27 3.98
N LEU A 154 29.79 9.52 4.41
CA LEU A 154 28.78 10.53 4.04
C LEU A 154 29.39 11.51 3.05
N GLY A 155 28.57 12.05 2.15
CA GLY A 155 29.05 12.91 1.08
C GLY A 155 28.20 14.16 0.83
N VAL A 156 28.84 15.18 0.25
CA VAL A 156 28.25 16.48 -0.12
C VAL A 156 28.63 16.80 -1.56
N PHE A 157 27.71 17.36 -2.35
CA PHE A 157 28.04 17.81 -3.70
C PHE A 157 29.04 18.96 -3.69
N SER A 158 29.92 18.95 -4.68
CA SER A 158 30.81 20.06 -4.97
C SER A 158 30.11 21.15 -5.80
N SER A 159 30.66 22.36 -5.83
CA SER A 159 30.20 23.41 -6.75
C SER A 159 30.41 23.01 -8.22
N SER A 160 29.46 23.40 -9.09
CA SER A 160 29.52 23.17 -10.54
C SER A 160 30.65 23.91 -11.26
N SER A 161 31.09 25.04 -10.69
CA SER A 161 32.10 25.91 -11.31
C SER A 161 33.54 25.52 -10.95
N ARG A 162 33.76 25.04 -9.73
CA ARG A 162 35.06 24.61 -9.19
C ARG A 162 34.87 23.50 -8.17
N PRO A 163 35.80 22.54 -8.08
CA PRO A 163 35.77 21.50 -7.05
C PRO A 163 36.17 22.06 -5.67
N GLU A 164 35.41 23.05 -5.17
CA GLU A 164 35.66 23.75 -3.92
C GLU A 164 34.35 23.82 -3.11
N LEU A 165 34.48 23.75 -1.79
CA LEU A 165 33.38 23.96 -0.84
C LEU A 165 33.36 25.44 -0.43
N HIS A 166 32.22 26.11 -0.61
CA HIS A 166 32.04 27.54 -0.34
C HIS A 166 31.66 27.84 1.11
N GLY A 167 31.44 26.83 1.95
CA GLY A 167 31.08 26.99 3.34
C GLY A 167 31.10 25.69 4.14
N ASN A 168 30.61 25.77 5.37
CA ASN A 168 30.56 24.63 6.28
C ASN A 168 29.23 23.89 6.12
N VAL A 169 29.31 22.61 5.77
CA VAL A 169 28.13 21.75 5.61
C VAL A 169 28.20 20.62 6.62
N THR A 170 27.11 20.38 7.35
CA THR A 170 27.00 19.24 8.25
C THR A 170 26.02 18.24 7.65
N VAL A 171 26.45 16.99 7.53
CA VAL A 171 25.63 15.88 7.08
C VAL A 171 25.31 14.99 8.27
N LYS A 172 24.03 14.69 8.48
CA LYS A 172 23.55 13.86 9.58
C LYS A 172 22.69 12.75 9.02
N LEU A 173 22.94 11.52 9.45
CA LEU A 173 22.02 10.41 9.28
C LEU A 173 21.19 10.28 10.55
N LEU A 174 19.89 10.47 10.43
CA LEU A 174 18.91 10.37 11.51
C LEU A 174 18.04 9.14 11.28
N GLN A 175 17.62 8.49 12.35
CA GLN A 175 16.55 7.50 12.30
C GLN A 175 15.20 8.22 12.39
N LEU A 176 14.17 7.68 11.74
CA LEU A 176 12.81 8.21 11.82
C LEU A 176 12.42 8.49 13.28
N ASP A 177 11.89 9.69 13.54
CA ASP A 177 11.44 10.18 14.85
C ASP A 177 12.52 10.34 15.95
N GLN A 178 13.82 10.26 15.60
CA GLN A 178 14.92 10.51 16.55
C GLN A 178 15.61 11.86 16.29
N GLU A 179 15.90 12.59 17.37
CA GLU A 179 16.67 13.84 17.30
C GLU A 179 18.20 13.60 17.27
N GLU A 180 18.66 12.45 17.74
CA GLU A 180 20.08 12.10 17.79
C GLU A 180 20.54 11.48 16.46
N ALA A 181 21.60 12.05 15.89
CA ALA A 181 22.17 11.54 14.65
C ALA A 181 22.93 10.23 14.91
N VAL A 182 22.55 9.18 14.19
CA VAL A 182 23.28 7.89 14.16
C VAL A 182 24.71 8.13 13.72
N VAL A 183 24.88 8.94 12.66
CA VAL A 183 26.19 9.30 12.11
C VAL A 183 26.20 10.78 11.72
N THR A 184 27.32 11.46 11.96
CA THR A 184 27.52 12.85 11.51
C THR A 184 28.87 13.03 10.82
N ALA A 185 28.89 13.79 9.71
CA ALA A 185 30.10 14.26 9.05
C ALA A 185 30.04 15.78 8.84
N ARG A 186 31.13 16.48 9.20
CA ARG A 186 31.23 17.94 9.02
C ARG A 186 32.23 18.27 7.93
N PHE A 187 31.84 19.07 6.96
CA PHE A 187 32.64 19.51 5.82
C PHE A 187 32.98 20.98 5.98
N SER A 188 34.21 21.35 5.60
CA SER A 188 34.68 22.73 5.58
C SER A 188 35.74 22.90 4.48
N PRO A 189 36.07 24.13 4.05
CA PRO A 189 37.08 24.35 3.02
C PRO A 189 38.47 23.76 3.35
N ILE A 190 38.80 23.66 4.64
CA ILE A 190 40.07 23.08 5.13
C ILE A 190 40.01 21.57 5.37
N SER A 191 38.81 20.98 5.34
CA SER A 191 38.58 19.57 5.59
C SER A 191 37.39 19.13 4.73
N THR A 192 37.65 18.92 3.45
CA THR A 192 36.64 18.57 2.44
C THR A 192 36.46 17.06 2.32
N GLY A 193 37.52 16.27 2.55
CA GLY A 193 37.50 14.82 2.40
C GLY A 193 38.05 14.38 1.04
N THR A 194 37.58 13.24 0.53
CA THR A 194 38.01 12.68 -0.77
C THR A 194 36.94 12.90 -1.83
N MET A 195 37.31 13.46 -2.98
CA MET A 195 36.38 13.68 -4.09
C MET A 195 36.22 12.42 -4.93
N LEU A 196 34.98 12.04 -5.21
CA LEU A 196 34.63 10.97 -6.12
C LEU A 196 33.34 11.36 -6.86
N ASN A 197 33.36 11.34 -8.19
CA ASN A 197 32.18 11.66 -9.02
C ASN A 197 31.47 12.97 -8.62
N TRP A 198 32.25 14.04 -8.38
CA TRP A 198 31.77 15.36 -7.92
C TRP A 198 31.11 15.42 -6.54
N VAL A 199 31.27 14.37 -5.75
CA VAL A 199 30.84 14.31 -4.35
C VAL A 199 32.07 14.25 -3.46
N TRP A 200 32.12 15.11 -2.44
CA TRP A 200 33.11 15.06 -1.38
C TRP A 200 32.67 14.08 -0.31
N TYR A 201 33.43 13.01 -0.09
CA TYR A 201 33.13 12.00 0.91
C TYR A 201 34.05 12.08 2.13
N LYS A 202 33.49 11.80 3.31
CA LYS A 202 34.22 11.59 4.55
C LYS A 202 33.83 10.26 5.17
N SER A 203 34.84 9.50 5.56
CA SER A 203 34.65 8.30 6.38
C SER A 203 34.01 8.65 7.71
N VAL A 204 33.14 7.76 8.15
CA VAL A 204 32.36 7.88 9.38
C VAL A 204 32.46 6.60 10.19
N GLU A 205 32.02 6.65 11.44
CA GLU A 205 31.85 5.44 12.24
C GLU A 205 30.86 4.50 11.55
N GLN A 206 31.22 3.23 11.46
CA GLN A 206 30.47 2.23 10.72
C GLN A 206 29.37 1.67 11.61
N PHE A 207 28.13 1.83 11.16
CA PHE A 207 26.96 1.26 11.82
C PHE A 207 26.23 0.32 10.87
N ILE A 208 25.80 -0.83 11.40
CA ILE A 208 24.92 -1.76 10.69
C ILE A 208 23.50 -1.20 10.79
N LEU A 209 22.92 -0.83 9.65
CA LEU A 209 21.52 -0.46 9.55
C LEU A 209 20.70 -1.74 9.28
N PRO A 210 19.78 -2.14 10.17
CA PRO A 210 19.02 -3.37 10.01
C PRO A 210 17.92 -3.26 8.94
N LYS A 211 17.41 -4.39 8.46
CA LYS A 211 16.21 -4.43 7.60
C LYS A 211 15.04 -3.76 8.30
N GLY A 212 14.33 -2.89 7.58
CA GLY A 212 13.22 -2.10 8.09
C GLY A 212 13.64 -0.77 8.72
N PHE A 213 14.94 -0.48 8.81
CA PHE A 213 15.41 0.84 9.22
C PHE A 213 14.91 1.90 8.24
N GLU A 214 14.29 2.94 8.77
CA GLU A 214 13.83 4.12 8.04
C GLU A 214 14.70 5.29 8.51
N GLY A 215 15.47 5.85 7.57
CA GLY A 215 16.46 6.87 7.85
C GLY A 215 16.25 8.11 7.00
N THR A 216 16.64 9.24 7.55
CA THR A 216 16.67 10.54 6.86
C THR A 216 18.11 11.04 6.84
N LEU A 217 18.64 11.29 5.65
CA LEU A 217 19.92 11.94 5.47
C LEU A 217 19.69 13.44 5.27
N VAL A 218 20.24 14.26 6.18
CA VAL A 218 20.05 15.71 6.21
C VAL A 218 21.37 16.42 5.96
N TRP A 219 21.37 17.37 5.04
CA TRP A 219 22.46 18.31 4.78
C TRP A 219 22.07 19.69 5.28
N GLU A 220 22.83 20.23 6.23
CA GLU A 220 22.56 21.52 6.85
C GLU A 220 23.75 22.46 6.68
N SER A 221 23.45 23.72 6.38
CA SER A 221 24.42 24.81 6.37
C SER A 221 23.80 26.08 6.95
N ALA A 222 24.59 26.87 7.66
CA ALA A 222 24.18 28.21 8.11
C ALA A 222 24.03 29.18 6.93
N ASP A 223 24.80 28.98 5.87
CA ASP A 223 24.72 29.71 4.61
C ASP A 223 24.15 28.79 3.53
N SER A 224 22.94 29.06 3.05
CA SER A 224 22.28 28.23 2.03
C SER A 224 23.08 28.16 0.74
N ALA A 225 23.84 29.21 0.40
CA ALA A 225 24.69 29.24 -0.79
C ALA A 225 25.86 28.22 -0.74
N ALA A 226 26.17 27.70 0.45
CA ALA A 226 27.18 26.64 0.60
C ALA A 226 26.65 25.24 0.25
N LEU A 227 25.32 25.05 0.21
CA LEU A 227 24.72 23.80 -0.22
C LEU A 227 24.58 23.81 -1.74
N THR A 228 24.98 22.70 -2.36
CA THR A 228 24.74 22.44 -3.77
C THR A 228 23.72 21.32 -3.86
N THR A 229 22.71 21.49 -4.70
CA THR A 229 21.63 20.55 -4.94
C THR A 229 21.63 20.06 -6.39
N VAL A 230 20.91 18.98 -6.64
CA VAL A 230 20.69 18.45 -7.98
C VAL A 230 19.25 17.96 -8.11
N ASN A 231 18.73 18.03 -9.33
CA ASN A 231 17.47 17.37 -9.63
C ASN A 231 17.68 15.84 -9.60
N ALA A 232 16.89 15.12 -8.81
CA ALA A 232 16.98 13.68 -8.66
C ALA A 232 16.82 12.92 -9.99
N SER A 233 16.08 13.47 -10.95
CA SER A 233 15.91 12.88 -12.28
C SER A 233 17.12 13.03 -13.20
N SER A 234 18.04 13.98 -12.90
CA SER A 234 19.25 14.19 -13.69
C SER A 234 20.46 13.40 -13.18
N VAL A 235 20.32 12.67 -12.07
CA VAL A 235 21.37 11.83 -11.49
C VAL A 235 20.95 10.37 -11.45
N LYS A 236 21.94 9.48 -11.59
CA LYS A 236 21.72 8.05 -11.39
C LYS A 236 21.80 7.75 -9.89
N LEU A 237 20.66 7.43 -9.30
CA LEU A 237 20.57 6.91 -7.95
C LEU A 237 20.82 5.40 -7.98
N SER A 238 21.66 4.92 -7.08
CA SER A 238 21.92 3.50 -6.85
C SER A 238 21.23 3.06 -5.57
N ASP A 239 20.40 2.04 -5.68
CA ASP A 239 19.74 1.37 -4.56
C ASP A 239 20.51 0.13 -4.07
N GLY A 240 21.73 -0.09 -4.62
CA GLY A 240 22.55 -1.26 -4.35
C GLY A 240 21.95 -2.58 -4.86
N GLY A 241 21.16 -2.53 -5.93
CA GLY A 241 20.45 -3.69 -6.45
C GLY A 241 19.15 -3.96 -5.69
N GLY A 242 18.52 -2.92 -5.16
CA GLY A 242 17.24 -2.97 -4.44
C GLY A 242 17.36 -3.17 -2.93
N VAL A 243 18.57 -3.20 -2.35
CA VAL A 243 18.77 -3.33 -0.89
C VAL A 243 18.36 -2.08 -0.12
N LEU A 244 18.32 -0.94 -0.80
CA LEU A 244 17.74 0.30 -0.32
C LEU A 244 16.50 0.67 -1.13
N LYS A 245 15.58 1.41 -0.51
CA LYS A 245 14.49 2.08 -1.19
C LYS A 245 14.56 3.56 -0.86
N ILE A 246 15.05 4.36 -1.80
CA ILE A 246 15.09 5.82 -1.66
C ILE A 246 13.69 6.36 -1.93
N SER A 247 13.17 7.18 -1.04
CA SER A 247 11.85 7.80 -1.21
C SER A 247 11.84 8.67 -2.46
N SER A 248 10.70 8.74 -3.15
CA SER A 248 10.56 9.64 -4.31
C SER A 248 10.83 11.07 -3.87
N ILE A 249 11.86 11.69 -4.44
CA ILE A 249 12.24 13.06 -4.13
C ILE A 249 11.25 13.98 -4.84
N ALA A 250 10.23 14.42 -4.11
CA ALA A 250 9.19 15.31 -4.63
C ALA A 250 9.67 16.76 -4.51
N GLU A 251 10.56 17.16 -5.42
CA GLU A 251 11.16 18.49 -5.46
C GLU A 251 10.10 19.60 -5.50
N GLY A 252 10.31 20.65 -4.72
CA GLY A 252 9.41 21.81 -4.68
C GLY A 252 8.13 21.64 -3.86
N ILE A 253 7.93 20.49 -3.21
CA ILE A 253 6.87 20.34 -2.20
C ILE A 253 7.35 20.92 -0.87
N LEU A 254 6.53 21.77 -0.25
CA LEU A 254 6.83 22.30 1.08
C LEU A 254 6.94 21.16 2.08
N PRO A 255 7.99 21.17 2.94
CA PRO A 255 8.12 20.19 3.99
C PRO A 255 6.86 20.16 4.86
N HIS A 256 6.40 18.95 5.22
CA HIS A 256 5.42 18.84 6.30
C HIS A 256 6.00 19.42 7.59
N ARG A 257 5.13 19.82 8.53
CA ARG A 257 5.54 20.57 9.75
C ARG A 257 6.63 19.89 10.59
N SER A 258 6.80 18.58 10.43
CA SER A 258 7.78 17.75 11.14
C SER A 258 9.00 17.33 10.29
N ALA A 259 9.13 17.83 9.05
CA ALA A 259 10.24 17.45 8.20
C ALA A 259 11.53 18.20 8.60
N LEU A 260 12.64 17.47 8.58
CA LEU A 260 13.96 17.94 9.01
C LEU A 260 14.66 18.86 7.99
N GLY A 261 14.12 18.94 6.77
CA GLY A 261 14.65 19.76 5.69
C GLY A 261 13.74 19.72 4.46
N PHE A 262 14.11 20.45 3.41
CA PHE A 262 13.40 20.40 2.14
C PHE A 262 13.70 19.08 1.42
N PRO A 263 12.69 18.40 0.85
CA PRO A 263 12.91 17.21 0.04
C PRO A 263 13.83 17.52 -1.13
N GLY A 264 14.99 16.85 -1.19
CA GLY A 264 15.99 17.11 -2.21
C GLY A 264 17.26 16.29 -2.01
N LEU A 265 18.25 16.52 -2.87
CA LEU A 265 19.52 15.82 -2.82
C LEU A 265 20.67 16.84 -2.81
N ALA A 266 21.51 16.80 -1.77
CA ALA A 266 22.68 17.69 -1.65
C ALA A 266 24.01 16.93 -1.51
N GLY A 267 23.98 15.63 -1.80
CA GLY A 267 25.13 14.74 -1.73
C GLY A 267 24.67 13.28 -1.83
N GLY A 268 25.44 12.40 -1.21
CA GLY A 268 25.12 10.97 -1.15
C GLY A 268 25.79 10.31 0.04
N PHE A 269 25.73 8.99 0.08
CA PHE A 269 26.50 8.21 1.03
C PHE A 269 27.02 6.95 0.36
N THR A 270 27.98 6.31 1.00
CA THR A 270 28.47 5.01 0.56
C THR A 270 28.17 3.97 1.62
N PHE A 271 27.94 2.75 1.16
CA PHE A 271 27.66 1.62 2.04
C PHE A 271 28.15 0.31 1.46
N THR A 272 28.27 -0.70 2.32
CA THR A 272 28.49 -2.10 1.92
C THR A 272 27.29 -2.95 2.34
N ILE A 273 27.05 -4.04 1.63
CA ILE A 273 25.98 -4.98 1.97
C ILE A 273 26.46 -5.86 3.13
N TYR A 274 25.75 -5.84 4.26
CA TYR A 274 26.05 -6.72 5.38
C TYR A 274 25.54 -8.13 5.06
N ASP A 275 26.35 -9.15 5.33
CA ASP A 275 26.02 -10.56 5.04
C ASP A 275 25.54 -10.77 3.59
N GLY A 276 26.37 -10.37 2.62
CA GLY A 276 26.09 -10.55 1.20
C GLY A 276 25.94 -12.02 0.77
N ASP A 277 26.64 -12.93 1.44
CA ASP A 277 26.53 -14.38 1.19
C ASP A 277 25.15 -14.90 1.63
N GLY A 278 24.69 -14.53 2.83
CA GLY A 278 23.34 -14.87 3.31
C GLY A 278 22.25 -14.33 2.39
N LEU A 279 22.42 -13.12 1.84
CA LEU A 279 21.51 -12.56 0.85
C LEU A 279 21.48 -13.40 -0.44
N ALA A 280 22.64 -13.79 -0.96
CA ALA A 280 22.73 -14.61 -2.17
C ALA A 280 22.09 -16.00 -1.97
N GLU A 281 22.30 -16.62 -0.80
CA GLU A 281 21.64 -17.88 -0.46
C GLU A 281 20.13 -17.74 -0.33
N LEU A 282 19.66 -16.65 0.30
CA LEU A 282 18.23 -16.34 0.39
C LEU A 282 17.60 -16.23 -0.99
N LEU A 283 18.24 -15.50 -1.92
CA LEU A 283 17.77 -15.35 -3.29
C LEU A 283 17.76 -16.67 -4.06
N ARG A 284 18.81 -17.48 -3.94
CA ARG A 284 18.88 -18.81 -4.56
C ARG A 284 17.78 -19.76 -4.06
N GLY A 285 17.41 -19.67 -2.78
CA GLY A 285 16.35 -20.49 -2.17
C GLY A 285 14.92 -20.03 -2.50
N ARG A 286 14.73 -18.84 -3.07
CA ARG A 286 13.41 -18.25 -3.32
C ARG A 286 12.47 -19.14 -4.14
N PRO A 287 12.88 -19.74 -5.28
CA PRO A 287 11.96 -20.55 -6.09
C PRO A 287 11.35 -21.71 -5.31
N ALA A 288 12.16 -22.42 -4.52
CA ALA A 288 11.69 -23.53 -3.69
C ALA A 288 10.74 -23.07 -2.58
N ARG A 289 11.02 -21.93 -1.92
CA ARG A 289 10.12 -21.35 -0.92
C ARG A 289 8.78 -20.94 -1.54
N MET A 290 8.81 -20.32 -2.72
CA MET A 290 7.58 -19.93 -3.43
C MET A 290 6.70 -21.14 -3.76
N GLU A 291 7.28 -22.25 -4.21
CA GLU A 291 6.54 -23.48 -4.50
C GLU A 291 5.93 -24.12 -3.25
N SER A 292 6.73 -24.21 -2.16
CA SER A 292 6.26 -24.72 -0.87
C SER A 292 5.12 -23.85 -0.31
N HIS A 293 5.27 -22.53 -0.38
CA HIS A 293 4.26 -21.58 0.06
C HIS A 293 2.98 -21.65 -0.77
N ALA A 294 3.08 -21.73 -2.09
CA ALA A 294 1.93 -21.92 -2.97
C ALA A 294 1.14 -23.20 -2.63
N SER A 295 1.84 -24.27 -2.24
CA SER A 295 1.20 -25.52 -1.80
C SER A 295 0.46 -25.35 -0.46
N LYS A 296 1.07 -24.64 0.50
CA LYS A 296 0.42 -24.29 1.78
C LYS A 296 -0.81 -23.40 1.59
N LEU A 297 -0.74 -22.40 0.72
CA LEU A 297 -1.88 -21.52 0.41
C LEU A 297 -3.07 -22.29 -0.14
N LYS A 298 -2.85 -23.27 -1.03
CA LYS A 298 -3.93 -24.12 -1.55
C LYS A 298 -4.62 -24.92 -0.45
N LEU A 299 -3.87 -25.41 0.54
CA LEU A 299 -4.43 -26.12 1.69
C LEU A 299 -5.25 -25.17 2.56
N GLU A 300 -4.74 -23.96 2.80
CA GLU A 300 -5.48 -22.92 3.54
C GLU A 300 -6.76 -22.49 2.80
N ASP A 301 -6.71 -22.31 1.48
CA ASP A 301 -7.88 -22.01 0.64
C ASP A 301 -8.97 -23.09 0.79
N ALA A 302 -8.58 -24.36 0.73
CA ALA A 302 -9.51 -25.48 0.88
C ALA A 302 -10.14 -25.51 2.28
N ALA A 303 -9.33 -25.35 3.33
CA ALA A 303 -9.80 -25.33 4.71
C ALA A 303 -10.75 -24.15 4.99
N LEU A 304 -10.43 -22.96 4.45
CA LEU A 304 -11.26 -21.77 4.59
C LEU A 304 -12.60 -21.92 3.87
N GLN A 305 -12.60 -22.55 2.69
CA GLN A 305 -13.82 -22.82 1.95
C GLN A 305 -14.71 -23.84 2.66
N GLU A 306 -14.11 -24.90 3.21
CA GLU A 306 -14.83 -25.89 4.03
C GLU A 306 -15.45 -25.23 5.27
N GLU A 307 -14.69 -24.40 5.99
CA GLU A 307 -15.18 -23.65 7.14
C GLU A 307 -16.35 -22.73 6.76
N SER A 308 -16.20 -21.97 5.67
CA SER A 308 -17.24 -21.07 5.18
C SER A 308 -18.54 -21.81 4.85
N LEU A 309 -18.45 -22.98 4.22
CA LEU A 309 -19.61 -23.82 3.91
C LEU A 309 -20.23 -24.43 5.16
N ARG A 310 -19.40 -24.85 6.12
CA ARG A 310 -19.85 -25.50 7.35
C ARG A 310 -20.60 -24.55 8.28
N HIS A 311 -20.14 -23.31 8.41
CA HIS A 311 -20.66 -22.38 9.43
C HIS A 311 -21.57 -21.28 8.87
N GLY A 312 -21.47 -20.95 7.58
CA GLY A 312 -22.29 -19.93 6.92
C GLY A 312 -22.14 -18.51 7.50
N ASP A 313 -21.13 -18.28 8.35
CA ASP A 313 -20.89 -17.04 9.10
C ASP A 313 -19.72 -16.23 8.54
N MET A 314 -19.29 -16.50 7.31
CA MET A 314 -18.13 -15.86 6.71
C MET A 314 -18.51 -15.08 5.45
N VAL A 315 -17.86 -13.93 5.26
CA VAL A 315 -17.92 -13.13 4.05
C VAL A 315 -16.51 -13.05 3.48
N LEU A 316 -16.29 -13.78 2.38
CA LEU A 316 -15.04 -13.80 1.64
C LEU A 316 -15.02 -12.61 0.67
N VAL A 317 -14.34 -11.54 1.05
CA VAL A 317 -14.23 -10.32 0.24
C VAL A 317 -13.07 -10.41 -0.75
N ASP A 318 -13.26 -9.90 -1.97
CA ASP A 318 -12.29 -10.01 -3.07
C ASP A 318 -11.07 -9.09 -2.88
N VAL A 319 -10.22 -9.44 -1.93
CA VAL A 319 -8.96 -8.77 -1.60
C VAL A 319 -7.92 -9.81 -1.17
N VAL A 320 -6.64 -9.48 -1.34
CA VAL A 320 -5.54 -10.23 -0.74
C VAL A 320 -5.50 -9.93 0.76
N ASP A 321 -5.60 -10.95 1.60
CA ASP A 321 -5.67 -10.79 3.06
C ASP A 321 -4.30 -10.46 3.65
N THR A 322 -4.00 -9.17 3.70
CA THR A 322 -2.82 -8.59 4.34
C THR A 322 -3.23 -7.43 5.23
N TYR A 323 -2.36 -7.05 6.17
CA TYR A 323 -2.65 -5.95 7.09
C TYR A 323 -2.88 -4.62 6.33
N ARG A 324 -2.07 -4.31 5.31
CA ARG A 324 -2.25 -3.09 4.51
C ARG A 324 -3.56 -3.04 3.73
N ASN A 325 -4.18 -4.18 3.46
CA ASN A 325 -5.46 -4.27 2.75
C ASN A 325 -6.69 -4.29 3.68
N VAL A 326 -6.51 -4.16 5.00
CA VAL A 326 -7.63 -4.09 5.97
C VAL A 326 -8.65 -2.99 5.62
N PRO A 327 -8.25 -1.77 5.21
CA PRO A 327 -9.22 -0.75 4.79
C PRO A 327 -10.06 -1.18 3.58
N SER A 328 -9.43 -1.79 2.57
CA SER A 328 -10.13 -2.32 1.38
C SER A 328 -11.05 -3.48 1.75
N LYS A 329 -10.62 -4.34 2.67
CA LYS A 329 -11.41 -5.46 3.21
C LYS A 329 -12.69 -4.97 3.88
N LEU A 330 -12.59 -3.93 4.72
CA LEU A 330 -13.73 -3.28 5.35
C LEU A 330 -14.66 -2.63 4.31
N LEU A 331 -14.10 -1.91 3.34
CA LEU A 331 -14.90 -1.27 2.28
C LEU A 331 -15.71 -2.29 1.47
N GLN A 332 -15.10 -3.43 1.11
CA GLN A 332 -15.82 -4.49 0.40
C GLN A 332 -16.90 -5.13 1.27
N PHE A 333 -16.67 -5.29 2.57
CA PHE A 333 -17.70 -5.75 3.49
C PHE A 333 -18.88 -4.77 3.59
N TYR A 334 -18.62 -3.46 3.62
CA TYR A 334 -19.70 -2.47 3.61
C TYR A 334 -20.55 -2.57 2.35
N LYS A 335 -19.93 -2.72 1.17
CA LYS A 335 -20.67 -2.95 -0.09
C LYS A 335 -21.53 -4.21 -0.01
N TRP A 336 -20.94 -5.31 0.45
CA TRP A 336 -21.67 -6.56 0.66
C TRP A 336 -22.85 -6.38 1.61
N SER A 337 -22.68 -5.65 2.72
CA SER A 337 -23.76 -5.43 3.69
C SER A 337 -24.95 -4.68 3.07
N VAL A 338 -24.69 -3.60 2.33
CA VAL A 338 -25.75 -2.81 1.69
C VAL A 338 -26.54 -3.66 0.69
N GLU A 339 -25.86 -4.52 -0.08
CA GLU A 339 -26.49 -5.41 -1.07
C GLU A 339 -27.29 -6.55 -0.44
N ASN A 340 -26.89 -7.04 0.75
CA ASN A 340 -27.41 -8.29 1.33
C ASN A 340 -28.32 -8.08 2.55
N THR A 341 -28.32 -6.90 3.18
CA THR A 341 -29.12 -6.65 4.40
C THR A 341 -30.21 -5.60 4.20
N GLY A 342 -30.56 -5.24 2.96
CA GLY A 342 -31.70 -4.36 2.68
C GLY A 342 -31.58 -2.96 3.29
N VAL A 343 -30.36 -2.52 3.65
CA VAL A 343 -30.12 -1.17 4.17
C VAL A 343 -30.23 -0.21 3.00
N HIS A 344 -31.44 0.26 2.73
CA HIS A 344 -31.63 1.52 2.03
C HIS A 344 -30.90 2.58 2.85
N ALA A 345 -29.74 3.02 2.36
CA ALA A 345 -29.12 4.24 2.83
C ALA A 345 -30.15 5.36 2.68
N ALA A 346 -30.84 5.70 3.76
CA ALA A 346 -31.69 6.87 3.85
C ALA A 346 -30.77 8.09 3.81
N ALA A 347 -30.32 8.44 2.60
CA ALA A 347 -29.87 9.79 2.30
C ALA A 347 -31.11 10.68 2.27
N GLU A 348 -31.64 10.97 3.45
CA GLU A 348 -32.72 11.93 3.64
C GLU A 348 -32.13 13.33 3.51
N GLY A 349 -31.90 13.74 2.26
CA GLY A 349 -31.68 15.13 1.90
C GLY A 349 -32.96 15.90 2.19
N ARG A 350 -33.04 16.50 3.39
CA ARG A 350 -33.98 17.60 3.62
C ARG A 350 -33.55 18.77 2.74
N ARG A 351 -34.44 19.14 1.81
CA ARG A 351 -34.41 20.42 1.11
C ARG A 351 -34.58 21.58 2.07
#